data_AF-A0A960R4C4-F1
#
_entry.id   AF-A0A960R4C4-F1
#
_cell.length_a   1.000
_cell.length_b   1.000
_cell.length_c   1.000
_cell.angle_alpha   90.00
_cell.angle_beta   90.00
_cell.angle_gamma   90.00
#
_symmetry.space_group_name_H-M   'P 1'
#
loop_
_entity.id
_entity.type
_entity.pdbx_description
1 polymer ?
#
loop_
_entity_poly.entity_id
_entity_poly.type
_entity_poly.pdbx_seq_one_letter_code
_entity_poly.pdbx_strand_id
1 'polypeptide(L)'
;MKTLLPFSFLVAALVQLGPLSRPAQAEPAAPVTLWHEGVPDEAGLKLPEETREEKNNDGIWRVGNVSQPTYTVYPAPADKNTGAAVVVCPGGGYNILAITHEGEQVCEWLNSLGVTGVLLKYRVPRREGKEKHHAPLQDVQRAISLVRGQAESLKIDPKRIGVLGFSAGGHLATMALTAYDAPRTYLEKAEIDRVSCKPDFGILVYPAYLKSETNPNELSPEIKVTKETPPVFMVVAHGDKSFVEGSPLLYLALQRAGASGELHVFAKGGHGFGMKEIGEEVQNWPTLAGNWMRTMGFLGEAAKNETAQVTGHPPVGVVKAANYEITLHTSQDGLLYSIKDANGNVIAKEINRATLAAEFPELNQELRGLWAGNESGWKDFPISKEAEDSAIGKIRRVK
;
A
#
# COMPACT_ATOMS: atom_id res chain seq x y z
N MET A 1 -24.72 -58.23 58.23
CA MET A 1 -25.14 -57.70 56.91
C MET A 1 -24.48 -56.35 56.73
N LYS A 2 -23.58 -56.23 55.76
CA LYS A 2 -22.74 -55.03 55.54
C LYS A 2 -23.49 -54.00 54.70
N THR A 3 -23.40 -52.75 55.12
CA THR A 3 -23.94 -51.52 54.53
C THR A 3 -23.28 -51.19 53.19
N LEU A 4 -24.09 -50.82 52.19
CA LEU A 4 -23.67 -50.33 50.86
C LEU A 4 -24.04 -48.86 50.73
N LEU A 5 -23.05 -48.01 50.44
CA LEU A 5 -23.22 -46.59 50.07
C LEU A 5 -23.70 -46.45 48.61
N PRO A 6 -24.43 -45.36 48.26
CA PRO A 6 -24.77 -45.06 46.87
C PRO A 6 -23.65 -44.24 46.19
N PHE A 7 -23.28 -44.67 44.98
CA PHE A 7 -22.39 -43.92 44.08
C PHE A 7 -23.19 -42.79 43.38
N SER A 8 -22.80 -41.53 43.58
CA SER A 8 -23.28 -40.41 42.77
C SER A 8 -22.43 -40.30 41.50
N PHE A 9 -23.08 -40.34 40.33
CA PHE A 9 -22.44 -40.03 39.06
C PHE A 9 -22.45 -38.52 38.82
N LEU A 10 -21.26 -37.91 38.80
CA LEU A 10 -21.03 -36.54 38.36
C LEU A 10 -20.87 -36.55 36.83
N VAL A 11 -21.80 -35.93 36.09
CA VAL A 11 -21.67 -35.75 34.63
C VAL A 11 -20.85 -34.48 34.37
N ALA A 12 -19.60 -34.64 33.96
CA ALA A 12 -18.77 -33.55 33.47
C ALA A 12 -19.12 -33.25 32.01
N ALA A 13 -19.72 -32.09 31.74
CA ALA A 13 -19.94 -31.60 30.38
C ALA A 13 -18.61 -31.07 29.80
N LEU A 14 -17.98 -31.85 28.93
CA LEU A 14 -16.86 -31.41 28.10
C LEU A 14 -17.40 -30.53 26.96
N VAL A 15 -17.21 -29.22 27.08
CA VAL A 15 -17.37 -28.29 25.95
C VAL A 15 -16.16 -28.48 25.02
N GLN A 16 -16.35 -29.21 23.92
CA GLN A 16 -15.35 -29.28 22.85
C GLN A 16 -15.33 -27.95 22.11
N LEU A 17 -14.31 -27.13 22.39
CA LEU A 17 -13.93 -26.00 21.54
C LEU A 17 -13.32 -26.57 20.26
N GLY A 18 -14.12 -26.61 19.18
CA GLY A 18 -13.62 -26.93 17.85
C GLY A 18 -12.59 -25.89 17.38
N PRO A 19 -11.67 -26.26 16.48
CA PRO A 19 -10.68 -25.32 15.96
C PRO A 19 -11.38 -24.16 15.26
N LEU A 20 -11.07 -22.93 15.69
CA LEU A 20 -11.44 -21.70 14.99
C LEU A 20 -10.88 -21.77 13.56
N SER A 21 -11.77 -22.01 12.60
CA SER A 21 -11.43 -21.96 11.19
C SER A 21 -11.15 -20.50 10.84
N ARG A 22 -9.88 -20.18 10.58
CA ARG A 22 -9.48 -18.88 10.02
C ARG A 22 -10.26 -18.70 8.71
N PRO A 23 -10.94 -17.56 8.46
CA PRO A 23 -11.58 -17.35 7.17
C PRO A 23 -10.53 -17.49 6.08
N ALA A 24 -10.78 -18.39 5.13
CA ALA A 24 -9.91 -18.62 4.00
C ALA A 24 -9.80 -17.32 3.19
N GLN A 25 -8.57 -16.88 2.92
CA GLN A 25 -8.33 -15.80 1.97
C GLN A 25 -8.87 -16.24 0.62
N ALA A 26 -9.59 -15.36 -0.07
CA ALA A 26 -10.16 -15.71 -1.37
C ALA A 26 -9.01 -15.93 -2.36
N GLU A 27 -8.98 -17.10 -2.99
CA GLU A 27 -7.96 -17.45 -3.98
C GLU A 27 -8.03 -16.52 -5.20
N PRO A 28 -6.90 -16.21 -5.85
CA PRO A 28 -6.89 -15.46 -7.10
C PRO A 28 -7.72 -16.16 -8.18
N ALA A 29 -8.42 -15.38 -9.00
CA ALA A 29 -9.14 -15.89 -10.16
C ALA A 29 -8.17 -16.39 -11.25
N ALA A 30 -8.70 -17.14 -12.22
CA ALA A 30 -7.91 -17.49 -13.41
C ALA A 30 -7.54 -16.21 -14.21
N PRO A 31 -6.34 -16.15 -14.83
CA PRO A 31 -5.97 -15.02 -15.69
C PRO A 31 -6.93 -14.86 -16.87
N VAL A 32 -7.28 -13.62 -17.19
CA VAL A 32 -8.17 -13.24 -18.29
C VAL A 32 -7.38 -12.48 -19.35
N THR A 33 -7.47 -12.89 -20.61
CA THR A 33 -6.85 -12.20 -21.76
C THR A 33 -7.49 -10.84 -22.00
N LEU A 34 -6.68 -9.81 -22.28
CA LEU A 34 -7.20 -8.44 -22.54
C LEU A 34 -7.80 -8.28 -23.94
N TRP A 35 -7.19 -8.92 -24.93
CA TRP A 35 -7.44 -8.72 -26.36
C TRP A 35 -7.95 -10.00 -27.01
N HIS A 36 -9.27 -10.23 -26.93
CA HIS A 36 -9.89 -11.38 -27.62
C HIS A 36 -9.99 -11.16 -29.14
N GLU A 37 -9.95 -9.91 -29.57
CA GLU A 37 -10.06 -9.46 -30.97
C GLU A 37 -8.69 -9.34 -31.66
N GLY A 38 -7.63 -9.78 -30.98
CA GLY A 38 -6.24 -9.67 -31.42
C GLY A 38 -5.53 -8.44 -30.87
N VAL A 39 -4.28 -8.66 -30.44
CA VAL A 39 -3.42 -7.65 -29.81
C VAL A 39 -3.16 -6.47 -30.77
N PRO A 40 -3.40 -5.20 -30.34
CA PRO A 40 -3.17 -4.03 -31.18
C PRO A 40 -1.69 -3.87 -31.57
N ASP A 41 -1.46 -3.44 -32.81
CA ASP A 41 -0.14 -3.13 -33.38
C ASP A 41 0.89 -4.27 -33.42
N GLU A 42 0.46 -5.52 -33.21
CA GLU A 42 1.35 -6.69 -33.17
C GLU A 42 1.01 -7.77 -34.21
N ALA A 43 0.12 -7.48 -35.15
CA ALA A 43 -0.23 -8.41 -36.22
C ALA A 43 1.02 -8.78 -37.04
N GLY A 44 1.33 -10.08 -37.09
CA GLY A 44 2.44 -10.63 -37.87
C GLY A 44 3.82 -10.53 -37.19
N LEU A 45 3.93 -9.99 -35.98
CA LEU A 45 5.19 -10.00 -35.23
C LEU A 45 5.51 -11.41 -34.72
N LYS A 46 6.76 -11.85 -34.90
CA LYS A 46 7.29 -13.06 -34.26
C LYS A 46 7.99 -12.65 -32.97
N LEU A 47 7.33 -12.87 -31.85
CA LEU A 47 7.84 -12.55 -30.52
C LEU A 47 8.30 -13.83 -29.81
N PRO A 48 9.33 -13.75 -28.95
CA PRO A 48 9.76 -14.88 -28.13
C PRO A 48 8.65 -15.36 -27.20
N GLU A 49 8.76 -16.61 -26.74
CA GLU A 49 7.84 -17.18 -25.76
C GLU A 49 7.93 -16.45 -24.41
N GLU A 50 6.78 -16.34 -23.74
CA GLU A 50 6.68 -15.77 -22.39
C GLU A 50 7.55 -16.59 -21.43
N THR A 51 8.35 -15.90 -20.60
CA THR A 51 9.17 -16.53 -19.58
C THR A 51 8.68 -16.15 -18.19
N ARG A 52 8.82 -17.05 -17.22
CA ARG A 52 8.65 -16.76 -15.79
C ARG A 52 9.84 -17.37 -15.04
N GLU A 53 10.71 -16.50 -14.54
CA GLU A 53 12.00 -16.90 -14.00
C GLU A 53 12.29 -16.23 -12.66
N GLU A 54 12.97 -16.97 -11.78
CA GLU A 54 13.60 -16.45 -10.57
C GLU A 54 15.12 -16.51 -10.79
N LYS A 55 15.80 -15.36 -10.78
CA LYS A 55 17.22 -15.28 -11.17
C LYS A 55 18.20 -15.38 -10.00
N ASN A 56 17.76 -15.05 -8.78
CA ASN A 56 18.66 -14.86 -7.63
C ASN A 56 18.26 -15.68 -6.40
N ASN A 57 17.30 -16.61 -6.51
CA ASN A 57 16.68 -17.28 -5.36
C ASN A 57 16.19 -16.27 -4.28
N ASP A 58 15.73 -15.11 -4.73
CA ASP A 58 15.27 -13.99 -3.90
C ASP A 58 13.77 -14.03 -3.60
N GLY A 59 13.07 -15.08 -4.05
CA GLY A 59 11.62 -15.20 -4.03
C GLY A 59 10.93 -14.30 -5.05
N ILE A 60 11.68 -13.58 -5.91
CA ILE A 60 11.14 -12.60 -6.84
C ILE A 60 11.06 -13.20 -8.23
N TRP A 61 9.84 -13.58 -8.62
CA TRP A 61 9.58 -14.01 -9.98
C TRP A 61 9.49 -12.81 -10.93
N ARG A 62 10.05 -13.01 -12.12
CA ARG A 62 10.07 -12.01 -13.19
C ARG A 62 9.46 -12.63 -14.43
N VAL A 63 8.49 -11.94 -15.03
CA VAL A 63 7.84 -12.38 -16.26
C VAL A 63 8.37 -11.58 -17.43
N GLY A 64 8.93 -12.24 -18.44
CA GLY A 64 9.45 -11.62 -19.66
C GLY A 64 8.61 -11.99 -20.88
N ASN A 65 8.83 -11.27 -21.99
CA ASN A 65 8.27 -11.61 -23.31
C ASN A 65 6.74 -11.74 -23.36
N VAL A 66 6.03 -10.97 -22.54
CA VAL A 66 4.56 -10.92 -22.58
C VAL A 66 4.11 -10.33 -23.92
N SER A 67 3.53 -11.17 -24.77
CA SER A 67 2.89 -10.80 -26.04
C SER A 67 1.37 -10.88 -25.97
N GLN A 68 0.83 -11.75 -25.12
CA GLN A 68 -0.60 -11.89 -24.84
C GLN A 68 -0.89 -11.38 -23.43
N PRO A 69 -1.21 -10.09 -23.27
CA PRO A 69 -1.41 -9.53 -21.94
C PRO A 69 -2.67 -10.08 -21.28
N THR A 70 -2.59 -10.28 -19.97
CA THR A 70 -3.70 -10.75 -19.14
C THR A 70 -3.87 -9.86 -17.91
N TYR A 71 -5.04 -9.91 -17.29
CA TYR A 71 -5.21 -9.46 -15.91
C TYR A 71 -5.68 -10.62 -15.03
N THR A 72 -5.29 -10.60 -13.76
CA THR A 72 -5.71 -11.58 -12.75
C THR A 72 -6.40 -10.84 -11.62
N VAL A 73 -7.61 -11.25 -11.28
CA VAL A 73 -8.37 -10.65 -10.17
C VAL A 73 -8.02 -11.35 -8.87
N TYR A 74 -7.66 -10.55 -7.87
CA TYR A 74 -7.48 -10.94 -6.47
C TYR A 74 -8.66 -10.34 -5.70
N PRO A 75 -9.75 -11.10 -5.52
CA PRO A 75 -10.99 -10.56 -4.97
C PRO A 75 -10.81 -10.15 -3.50
N ALA A 76 -11.35 -8.99 -3.12
CA ALA A 76 -11.41 -8.62 -1.71
C ALA A 76 -12.22 -9.66 -0.91
N PRO A 77 -11.82 -9.99 0.33
CA PRO A 77 -12.63 -10.80 1.23
C PRO A 77 -14.04 -10.22 1.37
N ALA A 78 -15.07 -11.07 1.24
CA ALA A 78 -16.45 -10.61 1.14
C ALA A 78 -16.93 -9.82 2.37
N ASP A 79 -16.39 -10.12 3.55
CA ASP A 79 -16.65 -9.47 4.82
C ASP A 79 -15.98 -8.09 4.96
N LYS A 80 -15.00 -7.77 4.09
CA LYS A 80 -14.25 -6.51 4.11
C LYS A 80 -14.39 -5.70 2.83
N ASN A 81 -15.08 -6.22 1.81
CA ASN A 81 -15.11 -5.61 0.49
C ASN A 81 -15.65 -4.16 0.54
N THR A 82 -14.77 -3.22 0.26
CA THR A 82 -15.02 -1.77 0.26
C THR A 82 -15.73 -1.28 -1.01
N GLY A 83 -15.84 -2.15 -2.01
CA GLY A 83 -16.21 -1.83 -3.37
C GLY A 83 -15.08 -1.21 -4.19
N ALA A 84 -13.89 -0.95 -3.64
CA ALA A 84 -12.78 -0.43 -4.43
C ALA A 84 -12.04 -1.54 -5.20
N ALA A 85 -11.48 -1.17 -6.35
CA ALA A 85 -10.53 -1.99 -7.09
C ALA A 85 -9.28 -1.19 -7.45
N VAL A 86 -8.13 -1.86 -7.59
CA VAL A 86 -6.89 -1.23 -8.04
C VAL A 86 -6.21 -2.10 -9.08
N VAL A 87 -5.98 -1.54 -10.27
CA VAL A 87 -5.17 -2.17 -11.33
C VAL A 87 -3.68 -1.98 -11.01
N VAL A 88 -2.98 -3.08 -10.71
CA VAL A 88 -1.58 -3.10 -10.30
C VAL A 88 -0.67 -3.35 -11.51
N CYS A 89 0.26 -2.44 -11.74
CA CYS A 89 1.24 -2.44 -12.83
C CYS A 89 2.65 -2.66 -12.25
N PRO A 90 3.21 -3.88 -12.32
CA PRO A 90 4.57 -4.15 -11.86
C PRO A 90 5.62 -3.32 -12.62
N GLY A 91 6.78 -3.11 -12.02
CA GLY A 91 7.95 -2.52 -12.66
C GLY A 91 8.75 -3.53 -13.49
N GLY A 92 9.98 -3.15 -13.85
CA GLY A 92 10.86 -3.96 -14.70
C GLY A 92 11.39 -3.26 -15.96
N GLY A 93 11.40 -1.92 -15.96
CA GLY A 93 12.02 -1.12 -17.02
C GLY A 93 11.37 -1.29 -18.40
N TYR A 94 10.10 -1.71 -18.46
CA TYR A 94 9.43 -2.14 -19.69
C TYR A 94 10.12 -3.32 -20.41
N ASN A 95 10.94 -4.12 -19.73
CA ASN A 95 11.59 -5.32 -20.31
C ASN A 95 11.05 -6.62 -19.73
N ILE A 96 10.71 -6.59 -18.44
CA ILE A 96 10.10 -7.68 -17.68
C ILE A 96 9.04 -7.09 -16.74
N LEU A 97 8.33 -7.96 -16.03
CA LEU A 97 7.43 -7.62 -14.93
C LEU A 97 7.94 -8.25 -13.64
N ALA A 98 8.20 -7.45 -12.60
CA ALA A 98 8.61 -7.93 -11.28
C ALA A 98 7.41 -8.49 -10.48
N ILE A 99 6.79 -9.55 -11.03
CA ILE A 99 5.40 -9.94 -10.77
C ILE A 99 5.07 -10.27 -9.31
N THR A 100 6.03 -10.74 -8.51
CA THR A 100 5.77 -11.11 -7.11
C THR A 100 5.69 -9.88 -6.20
N HIS A 101 6.83 -9.23 -5.91
CA HIS A 101 6.90 -8.15 -4.92
C HIS A 101 6.32 -6.80 -5.35
N GLU A 102 6.05 -6.62 -6.65
CA GLU A 102 5.41 -5.42 -7.21
C GLU A 102 4.04 -5.75 -7.84
N GLY A 103 3.52 -6.96 -7.60
CA GLY A 103 2.28 -7.47 -8.19
C GLY A 103 1.46 -8.33 -7.21
N GLU A 104 1.77 -9.62 -7.12
CA GLU A 104 1.06 -10.62 -6.29
C GLU A 104 0.93 -10.13 -4.83
N GLN A 105 2.04 -9.78 -4.18
CA GLN A 105 2.07 -9.30 -2.78
C GLN A 105 1.33 -7.97 -2.58
N VAL A 106 1.27 -7.15 -3.64
CA VAL A 106 0.57 -5.87 -3.61
C VAL A 106 -0.94 -6.10 -3.66
N CYS A 107 -1.39 -7.07 -4.45
CA CYS A 107 -2.79 -7.49 -4.49
C CYS A 107 -3.22 -8.09 -3.15
N GLU A 108 -2.38 -8.89 -2.51
CA GLU A 108 -2.63 -9.41 -1.15
C GLU A 108 -2.74 -8.29 -0.12
N TRP A 109 -1.84 -7.29 -0.16
CA TRP A 109 -1.94 -6.11 0.69
C TRP A 109 -3.25 -5.33 0.44
N LEU A 110 -3.65 -5.10 -0.81
CA LEU A 110 -4.92 -4.47 -1.14
C LEU A 110 -6.11 -5.26 -0.59
N ASN A 111 -6.10 -6.59 -0.70
CA ASN A 111 -7.13 -7.45 -0.13
C ASN A 111 -7.22 -7.31 1.39
N SER A 112 -6.10 -7.12 2.08
CA SER A 112 -6.09 -6.86 3.53
C SER A 112 -6.83 -5.57 3.91
N LEU A 113 -6.89 -4.59 3.00
CA LEU A 113 -7.66 -3.35 3.11
C LEU A 113 -9.10 -3.46 2.60
N GLY A 114 -9.53 -4.66 2.19
CA GLY A 114 -10.85 -4.86 1.58
C GLY A 114 -10.97 -4.31 0.15
N VAL A 115 -9.84 -4.14 -0.55
CA VAL A 115 -9.76 -3.67 -1.92
C VAL A 115 -9.49 -4.85 -2.86
N THR A 116 -10.20 -4.90 -3.99
CA THR A 116 -9.95 -5.91 -5.02
C THR A 116 -8.69 -5.54 -5.80
N GLY A 117 -7.66 -6.39 -5.75
CA GLY A 117 -6.46 -6.24 -6.56
C GLY A 117 -6.69 -6.77 -7.97
N VAL A 118 -6.19 -6.08 -8.99
CA VAL A 118 -6.22 -6.53 -10.38
C VAL A 118 -4.80 -6.48 -10.93
N LEU A 119 -4.10 -7.61 -10.94
CA LEU A 119 -2.72 -7.69 -11.40
C LEU A 119 -2.67 -7.67 -12.92
N LEU A 120 -2.10 -6.61 -13.51
CA LEU A 120 -1.93 -6.48 -14.95
C LEU A 120 -0.58 -7.06 -15.39
N LYS A 121 -0.65 -8.13 -16.18
CA LYS A 121 0.48 -8.66 -16.95
C LYS A 121 0.52 -7.96 -18.31
N TYR A 122 1.07 -6.76 -18.37
CA TYR A 122 1.14 -5.94 -19.60
C TYR A 122 2.31 -6.36 -20.51
N ARG A 123 2.22 -5.97 -21.79
CA ARG A 123 3.20 -6.37 -22.81
C ARG A 123 4.60 -5.84 -22.54
N VAL A 124 5.56 -6.76 -22.57
CA VAL A 124 7.01 -6.51 -22.46
C VAL A 124 7.75 -7.50 -23.37
N PRO A 125 8.99 -7.22 -23.81
CA PRO A 125 9.69 -5.96 -23.67
C PRO A 125 9.08 -4.85 -24.53
N ARG A 126 9.45 -3.59 -24.30
CA ARG A 126 9.13 -2.47 -25.19
C ARG A 126 9.49 -2.82 -26.63
N ARG A 127 8.63 -2.43 -27.58
CA ARG A 127 8.85 -2.74 -29.00
C ARG A 127 9.85 -1.76 -29.60
N GLU A 128 10.73 -2.27 -30.45
CA GLU A 128 11.70 -1.43 -31.17
C GLU A 128 10.99 -0.40 -32.06
N GLY A 129 11.53 0.81 -32.13
CA GLY A 129 10.96 1.90 -32.93
C GLY A 129 9.63 2.46 -32.41
N LYS A 130 9.22 2.09 -31.19
CA LYS A 130 8.03 2.60 -30.50
C LYS A 130 8.40 3.23 -29.18
N GLU A 131 7.53 4.11 -28.69
CA GLU A 131 7.62 4.64 -27.34
C GLU A 131 7.62 3.51 -26.31
N LYS A 132 8.40 3.68 -25.23
CA LYS A 132 8.58 2.68 -24.16
C LYS A 132 7.25 2.15 -23.60
N HIS A 133 6.25 3.03 -23.56
CA HIS A 133 4.93 2.80 -22.99
C HIS A 133 3.86 2.51 -24.05
N HIS A 134 4.18 2.43 -25.34
CA HIS A 134 3.19 2.30 -26.43
C HIS A 134 2.23 1.12 -26.23
N ALA A 135 2.76 -0.11 -26.22
CA ALA A 135 1.97 -1.32 -26.02
C ALA A 135 1.38 -1.41 -24.58
N PRO A 136 2.17 -1.15 -23.52
CA PRO A 136 1.66 -1.15 -22.15
C PRO A 136 0.50 -0.19 -21.89
N LEU A 137 0.51 1.00 -22.49
CA LEU A 137 -0.53 2.02 -22.29
C LEU A 137 -1.87 1.55 -22.87
N GLN A 138 -1.85 0.88 -24.02
CA GLN A 138 -3.04 0.25 -24.57
C GLN A 138 -3.60 -0.80 -23.60
N ASP A 139 -2.71 -1.61 -23.02
CA ASP A 139 -3.09 -2.71 -22.11
C ASP A 139 -3.73 -2.17 -20.82
N VAL A 140 -3.13 -1.17 -20.17
CA VAL A 140 -3.68 -0.61 -18.92
C VAL A 140 -5.02 0.11 -19.15
N GLN A 141 -5.15 0.86 -20.26
CA GLN A 141 -6.42 1.51 -20.62
C GLN A 141 -7.53 0.48 -20.83
N ARG A 142 -7.24 -0.61 -21.55
CA ARG A 142 -8.18 -1.71 -21.79
C ARG A 142 -8.50 -2.46 -20.50
N ALA A 143 -7.52 -2.74 -19.64
CA ALA A 143 -7.72 -3.39 -18.35
C ALA A 143 -8.67 -2.61 -17.44
N ILE A 144 -8.49 -1.29 -17.32
CA ILE A 144 -9.38 -0.43 -16.53
C ILE A 144 -10.81 -0.47 -17.08
N SER A 145 -10.96 -0.44 -18.41
CA SER A 145 -12.27 -0.52 -19.06
C SER A 145 -12.97 -1.85 -18.78
N LEU A 146 -12.23 -2.97 -18.88
CA LEU A 146 -12.71 -4.32 -18.58
C LEU A 146 -13.16 -4.45 -17.12
N VAL A 147 -12.32 -4.01 -16.18
CA VAL A 147 -12.65 -4.03 -14.74
C VAL A 147 -13.90 -3.18 -14.46
N ARG A 148 -13.97 -1.98 -15.05
CA ARG A 148 -15.13 -1.09 -14.89
C ARG A 148 -16.41 -1.66 -15.50
N GLY A 149 -16.32 -2.29 -16.67
CA GLY A 149 -17.46 -2.94 -17.32
C GLY A 149 -17.93 -4.19 -16.58
N GLN A 150 -17.07 -4.81 -15.78
CA GLN A 150 -17.37 -6.00 -14.96
C GLN A 150 -17.73 -5.66 -13.51
N ALA A 151 -17.94 -4.39 -13.18
CA ALA A 151 -18.06 -3.91 -11.80
C ALA A 151 -19.11 -4.66 -10.98
N GLU A 152 -20.28 -4.95 -11.56
CA GLU A 152 -21.34 -5.72 -10.91
C GLU A 152 -20.89 -7.14 -10.56
N SER A 153 -20.32 -7.88 -11.52
CA SER A 153 -19.83 -9.25 -11.30
C SER A 153 -18.68 -9.32 -10.30
N LEU A 154 -17.85 -8.28 -10.26
CA LEU A 154 -16.71 -8.17 -9.34
C LEU A 154 -17.11 -7.62 -7.97
N LYS A 155 -18.38 -7.18 -7.80
CA LYS A 155 -18.87 -6.51 -6.58
C LYS A 155 -18.02 -5.30 -6.21
N ILE A 156 -17.69 -4.47 -7.20
CA ILE A 156 -16.94 -3.22 -7.03
C ILE A 156 -17.79 -2.02 -7.49
N ASP A 157 -17.45 -0.83 -7.00
CA ASP A 157 -18.01 0.44 -7.43
C ASP A 157 -17.24 0.92 -8.68
N PRO A 158 -17.91 1.12 -9.84
CA PRO A 158 -17.26 1.57 -11.07
C PRO A 158 -16.63 2.97 -10.98
N LYS A 159 -16.88 3.71 -9.88
CA LYS A 159 -16.31 5.02 -9.56
C LYS A 159 -15.22 4.97 -8.47
N ARG A 160 -14.71 3.78 -8.14
CA ARG A 160 -13.60 3.56 -7.19
C ARG A 160 -12.57 2.59 -7.74
N ILE A 161 -12.15 2.80 -8.98
CA ILE A 161 -11.16 2.00 -9.68
C ILE A 161 -9.87 2.79 -9.80
N GLY A 162 -8.89 2.48 -8.97
CA GLY A 162 -7.57 3.09 -9.01
C GLY A 162 -6.58 2.36 -9.91
N VAL A 163 -5.42 2.98 -10.11
CA VAL A 163 -4.24 2.35 -10.70
C VAL A 163 -3.05 2.48 -9.76
N LEU A 164 -2.25 1.44 -9.65
CA LEU A 164 -1.04 1.43 -8.82
C LEU A 164 0.14 0.93 -9.66
N GLY A 165 1.28 1.60 -9.58
CA GLY A 165 2.46 1.17 -10.33
C GLY A 165 3.79 1.40 -9.64
N PHE A 166 4.75 0.51 -9.95
CA PHE A 166 6.13 0.56 -9.45
C PHE A 166 7.12 0.86 -10.56
N SER A 167 8.11 1.73 -10.35
CA SER A 167 9.17 1.98 -11.35
C SER A 167 8.59 2.27 -12.76
N ALA A 168 8.91 1.47 -13.79
CA ALA A 168 8.31 1.56 -15.12
C ALA A 168 6.77 1.34 -15.13
N GLY A 169 6.25 0.48 -14.26
CA GLY A 169 4.82 0.37 -14.02
C GLY A 169 4.24 1.62 -13.35
N GLY A 170 5.04 2.34 -12.56
CA GLY A 170 4.71 3.66 -12.01
C GLY A 170 4.61 4.72 -13.09
N HIS A 171 5.53 4.71 -14.08
CA HIS A 171 5.38 5.51 -15.30
C HIS A 171 4.09 5.16 -16.04
N LEU A 172 3.79 3.86 -16.20
CA LEU A 172 2.57 3.40 -16.86
C LEU A 172 1.30 3.86 -16.15
N ALA A 173 1.28 3.79 -14.82
CA ALA A 173 0.19 4.29 -13.99
C ALA A 173 0.03 5.82 -14.16
N THR A 174 1.12 6.60 -14.19
CA THR A 174 1.07 8.03 -14.52
C THR A 174 0.48 8.29 -15.90
N MET A 175 0.87 7.50 -16.91
CA MET A 175 0.28 7.60 -18.25
C MET A 175 -1.22 7.28 -18.24
N ALA A 176 -1.66 6.26 -17.50
CA ALA A 176 -3.10 5.98 -17.34
C ALA A 176 -3.86 7.13 -16.66
N LEU A 177 -3.22 7.86 -15.74
CA LEU A 177 -3.80 9.01 -15.05
C LEU A 177 -3.83 10.31 -15.88
N THR A 178 -3.07 10.38 -16.97
CA THR A 178 -2.86 11.63 -17.75
C THR A 178 -3.17 11.51 -19.23
N ALA A 179 -3.27 10.29 -19.76
CA ALA A 179 -3.56 9.97 -21.15
C ALA A 179 -4.77 9.02 -21.23
N TYR A 180 -5.84 9.30 -20.48
CA TYR A 180 -7.11 8.54 -20.53
C TYR A 180 -8.14 9.14 -21.49
N ASP A 181 -8.01 10.41 -21.85
CA ASP A 181 -8.93 11.11 -22.74
C ASP A 181 -8.62 10.83 -24.22
N ALA A 182 -9.66 10.90 -25.05
CA ALA A 182 -9.71 10.41 -26.42
C ALA A 182 -8.77 11.15 -27.43
N PRO A 183 -8.42 10.47 -28.55
CA PRO A 183 -8.66 9.05 -28.82
C PRO A 183 -7.72 8.17 -28.01
N ARG A 184 -8.19 6.97 -27.64
CA ARG A 184 -7.35 5.94 -27.02
C ARG A 184 -6.12 5.67 -27.87
N THR A 185 -5.10 5.09 -27.27
CA THR A 185 -3.85 4.76 -27.97
C THR A 185 -3.96 3.55 -28.90
N TYR A 186 -5.18 3.03 -29.07
CA TYR A 186 -5.54 1.94 -29.96
C TYR A 186 -6.94 2.17 -30.55
N LEU A 187 -7.21 1.56 -31.71
CA LEU A 187 -8.52 1.62 -32.35
C LEU A 187 -9.54 0.82 -31.53
N GLU A 188 -10.70 1.43 -31.28
CA GLU A 188 -11.83 0.74 -30.65
C GLU A 188 -12.28 -0.44 -31.52
N LYS A 189 -12.32 -1.64 -30.93
CA LYS A 189 -12.70 -2.87 -31.62
C LYS A 189 -13.83 -3.64 -30.94
N ALA A 190 -14.15 -3.30 -29.68
CA ALA A 190 -15.23 -3.93 -28.93
C ALA A 190 -16.01 -2.91 -28.09
N GLU A 191 -17.24 -3.24 -27.70
CA GLU A 191 -18.10 -2.35 -26.89
C GLU A 191 -17.44 -1.94 -25.57
N ILE A 192 -16.59 -2.79 -24.99
CA ILE A 192 -15.84 -2.46 -23.77
C ILE A 192 -14.88 -1.26 -23.96
N ASP A 193 -14.49 -0.94 -25.19
CA ASP A 193 -13.67 0.24 -25.50
C ASP A 193 -14.43 1.56 -25.33
N ARG A 194 -15.76 1.52 -25.22
CA ARG A 194 -16.57 2.71 -24.91
C ARG A 194 -16.71 2.94 -23.41
N VAL A 195 -16.43 1.93 -22.59
CA VAL A 195 -16.39 2.08 -21.13
C VAL A 195 -15.14 2.85 -20.77
N SER A 196 -15.28 3.98 -20.06
CA SER A 196 -14.16 4.85 -19.68
C SER A 196 -12.93 4.06 -19.18
N CYS A 197 -11.73 4.48 -19.57
CA CYS A 197 -10.46 3.97 -19.06
C CYS A 197 -9.81 4.91 -18.03
N LYS A 198 -10.46 6.00 -17.63
CA LYS A 198 -9.96 6.94 -16.63
C LYS A 198 -9.89 6.27 -15.24
N PRO A 199 -8.74 6.20 -14.55
CA PRO A 199 -8.71 5.80 -13.14
C PRO A 199 -9.40 6.84 -12.25
N ASP A 200 -9.94 6.41 -11.12
CA ASP A 200 -10.51 7.30 -10.11
C ASP A 200 -9.44 7.85 -9.14
N PHE A 201 -8.28 7.18 -9.03
CA PHE A 201 -7.12 7.59 -8.24
C PHE A 201 -5.84 6.83 -8.65
N GLY A 202 -4.68 7.32 -8.19
CA GLY A 202 -3.37 6.74 -8.50
C GLY A 202 -2.48 6.50 -7.27
N ILE A 203 -1.73 5.39 -7.24
CA ILE A 203 -0.68 5.11 -6.26
C ILE A 203 0.62 4.82 -7.00
N LEU A 204 1.61 5.70 -6.86
CA LEU A 204 2.86 5.64 -7.60
C LEU A 204 4.02 5.38 -6.64
N VAL A 205 4.72 4.27 -6.84
CA VAL A 205 5.81 3.83 -5.97
C VAL A 205 7.12 3.88 -6.78
N TYR A 206 8.03 4.79 -6.40
CA TYR A 206 9.27 5.13 -7.10
C TYR A 206 9.11 5.16 -8.64
N PRO A 207 8.14 5.91 -9.18
CA PRO A 207 7.85 5.91 -10.61
C PRO A 207 9.07 6.36 -11.42
N ALA A 208 9.45 5.55 -12.41
CA ALA A 208 10.55 5.83 -13.31
C ALA A 208 10.11 6.80 -14.43
N TYR A 209 11.08 7.31 -15.19
CA TYR A 209 10.85 8.03 -16.46
C TYR A 209 9.92 9.26 -16.39
N LEU A 210 9.65 9.82 -15.20
CA LEU A 210 8.80 11.01 -15.08
C LEU A 210 9.53 12.30 -15.44
N LYS A 211 10.87 12.32 -15.33
CA LYS A 211 11.70 13.49 -15.62
C LYS A 211 12.13 13.47 -17.09
N SER A 212 12.04 14.64 -17.74
CA SER A 212 12.49 14.83 -19.11
C SER A 212 13.99 14.54 -19.27
N GLU A 213 14.35 13.90 -20.38
CA GLU A 213 15.74 13.63 -20.74
C GLU A 213 16.47 14.89 -21.23
N THR A 214 15.74 15.90 -21.71
CA THR A 214 16.30 17.13 -22.28
C THR A 214 16.27 18.32 -21.33
N ASN A 215 15.37 18.33 -20.35
CA ASN A 215 15.30 19.37 -19.32
C ASN A 215 15.05 18.76 -17.93
N PRO A 216 16.04 18.79 -17.02
CA PRO A 216 15.92 18.14 -15.71
C PRO A 216 14.88 18.79 -14.79
N ASN A 217 14.40 20.01 -15.09
CA ASN A 217 13.39 20.70 -14.31
C ASN A 217 11.96 20.50 -14.83
N GLU A 218 11.78 19.62 -15.83
CA GLU A 218 10.50 19.36 -16.47
C GLU A 218 10.12 17.89 -16.40
N LEU A 219 8.81 17.65 -16.43
CA LEU A 219 8.28 16.31 -16.65
C LEU A 219 8.55 15.86 -18.09
N SER A 220 8.64 14.55 -18.27
CA SER A 220 8.67 13.93 -19.58
C SER A 220 7.48 14.40 -20.42
N PRO A 221 7.70 14.74 -21.71
CA PRO A 221 6.71 15.44 -22.52
C PRO A 221 5.42 14.64 -22.73
N GLU A 222 5.45 13.32 -22.60
CA GLU A 222 4.26 12.47 -22.66
C GLU A 222 3.29 12.65 -21.48
N ILE A 223 3.75 13.20 -20.34
CA ILE A 223 2.93 13.37 -19.13
C ILE A 223 2.19 14.71 -19.20
N LYS A 224 0.86 14.64 -19.33
CA LYS A 224 -0.02 15.82 -19.43
C LYS A 224 -0.92 15.94 -18.21
N VAL A 225 -0.47 16.72 -17.22
CA VAL A 225 -1.26 16.96 -16.00
C VAL A 225 -2.28 18.07 -16.25
N THR A 226 -3.53 17.83 -15.85
CA THR A 226 -4.63 18.81 -15.89
C THR A 226 -5.36 18.84 -14.55
N LYS A 227 -6.33 19.75 -14.37
CA LYS A 227 -7.16 19.78 -13.16
C LYS A 227 -8.05 18.53 -13.03
N GLU A 228 -8.29 17.83 -14.13
CA GLU A 228 -9.05 16.58 -14.20
C GLU A 228 -8.21 15.34 -13.88
N THR A 229 -6.87 15.47 -13.76
CA THR A 229 -6.01 14.38 -13.33
C THR A 229 -6.49 13.86 -11.96
N PRO A 230 -6.75 12.55 -11.81
CA PRO A 230 -7.23 11.99 -10.55
C PRO A 230 -6.26 12.20 -9.38
N PRO A 231 -6.73 12.13 -8.12
CA PRO A 231 -5.85 12.24 -6.96
C PRO A 231 -4.74 11.18 -6.97
N VAL A 232 -3.51 11.59 -6.60
CA VAL A 232 -2.33 10.73 -6.68
C VAL A 232 -1.58 10.66 -5.35
N PHE A 233 -1.31 9.45 -4.86
CA PHE A 233 -0.31 9.19 -3.81
C PHE A 233 1.03 8.82 -4.45
N MET A 234 2.13 9.39 -3.96
CA MET A 234 3.48 9.12 -4.43
C MET A 234 4.41 8.81 -3.26
N VAL A 235 5.25 7.79 -3.43
CA VAL A 235 6.34 7.48 -2.50
C VAL A 235 7.63 7.19 -3.23
N VAL A 236 8.75 7.74 -2.76
CA VAL A 236 10.08 7.49 -3.30
C VAL A 236 11.15 7.58 -2.20
N ALA A 237 12.28 6.90 -2.38
CA ALA A 237 13.42 7.01 -1.49
C ALA A 237 14.45 7.99 -2.05
N HIS A 238 15.07 8.80 -1.19
CA HIS A 238 16.07 9.79 -1.58
C HIS A 238 17.33 9.16 -2.22
N GLY A 239 17.67 7.92 -1.82
CA GLY A 239 18.78 7.19 -2.42
C GLY A 239 18.48 6.59 -3.80
N ASP A 240 17.25 6.70 -4.33
CA ASP A 240 16.92 6.39 -5.71
C ASP A 240 17.41 7.51 -6.66
N LYS A 241 18.73 7.62 -6.79
CA LYS A 241 19.40 8.70 -7.53
C LYS A 241 18.96 8.82 -8.99
N SER A 242 18.41 7.76 -9.58
CA SER A 242 18.00 7.77 -10.98
C SER A 242 16.62 8.39 -11.18
N PHE A 243 15.70 8.21 -10.23
CA PHE A 243 14.29 8.54 -10.44
C PHE A 243 13.67 9.43 -9.34
N VAL A 244 14.38 9.72 -8.25
CA VAL A 244 13.88 10.52 -7.12
C VAL A 244 13.28 11.85 -7.53
N GLU A 245 13.87 12.57 -8.49
CA GLU A 245 13.43 13.90 -8.92
C GLU A 245 12.08 13.89 -9.64
N GLY A 246 11.68 12.76 -10.23
CA GLY A 246 10.45 12.66 -11.02
C GLY A 246 9.18 12.89 -10.20
N SER A 247 9.12 12.37 -8.97
CA SER A 247 7.92 12.47 -8.12
C SER A 247 7.67 13.90 -7.60
N PRO A 248 8.69 14.65 -7.11
CA PRO A 248 8.56 16.09 -6.84
C PRO A 248 8.09 16.91 -8.03
N LEU A 249 8.60 16.64 -9.24
CA LEU A 249 8.15 17.35 -10.46
C LEU A 249 6.67 17.09 -10.74
N LEU A 250 6.22 15.84 -10.60
CA LEU A 250 4.82 15.48 -10.79
C LEU A 250 3.92 16.13 -9.74
N TYR A 251 4.32 16.10 -8.47
CA TYR A 251 3.60 16.77 -7.38
C TYR A 251 3.42 18.27 -7.64
N LEU A 252 4.48 18.97 -8.05
CA LEU A 252 4.40 20.39 -8.40
C LEU A 252 3.48 20.64 -9.59
N ALA A 253 3.49 19.77 -10.59
CA ALA A 253 2.59 19.87 -11.74
C ALA A 253 1.11 19.68 -11.34
N LEU A 254 0.81 18.68 -10.49
CA LEU A 254 -0.53 18.45 -9.94
C LEU A 254 -1.04 19.69 -9.19
N GLN A 255 -0.22 20.20 -8.26
CA GLN A 255 -0.56 21.40 -7.48
C GLN A 255 -0.82 22.61 -8.37
N ARG A 256 0.02 22.85 -9.38
CA ARG A 256 -0.13 23.99 -10.32
C ARG A 256 -1.36 23.86 -11.21
N ALA A 257 -1.75 22.63 -11.57
CA ALA A 257 -2.96 22.37 -12.33
C ALA A 257 -4.24 22.44 -11.48
N GLY A 258 -4.14 22.47 -10.15
CA GLY A 258 -5.28 22.39 -9.24
C GLY A 258 -5.79 20.96 -9.00
N ALA A 259 -5.00 19.95 -9.32
CA ALA A 259 -5.25 18.55 -8.99
C ALA A 259 -4.70 18.19 -7.60
N SER A 260 -5.12 17.05 -7.05
CA SER A 260 -4.71 16.58 -5.71
C SER A 260 -3.53 15.62 -5.79
N GLY A 261 -2.52 15.83 -4.94
CA GLY A 261 -1.38 14.92 -4.80
C GLY A 261 -0.91 14.84 -3.35
N GLU A 262 -0.39 13.68 -2.95
CA GLU A 262 0.37 13.46 -1.71
C GLU A 262 1.72 12.85 -2.06
N LEU A 263 2.82 13.37 -1.51
CA LEU A 263 4.18 12.93 -1.81
C LEU A 263 4.96 12.64 -0.53
N HIS A 264 5.52 11.43 -0.45
CA HIS A 264 6.46 11.01 0.58
C HIS A 264 7.84 10.77 -0.01
N VAL A 265 8.84 11.52 0.47
CA VAL A 265 10.25 11.30 0.12
C VAL A 265 10.98 10.82 1.37
N PHE A 266 11.33 9.53 1.40
CA PHE A 266 12.06 8.94 2.52
C PHE A 266 13.54 9.25 2.44
N ALA A 267 14.18 9.60 3.56
CA ALA A 267 15.59 9.98 3.59
C ALA A 267 16.55 8.83 3.24
N LYS A 268 16.14 7.57 3.48
CA LYS A 268 16.91 6.35 3.22
C LYS A 268 16.16 5.40 2.28
N GLY A 269 16.92 4.49 1.70
CA GLY A 269 16.49 3.51 0.72
C GLY A 269 16.85 3.82 -0.71
N GLY A 270 16.61 2.83 -1.56
CA GLY A 270 16.96 2.86 -2.98
C GLY A 270 15.78 2.52 -3.89
N HIS A 271 16.08 2.22 -5.14
CA HIS A 271 15.07 1.82 -6.11
C HIS A 271 14.58 0.38 -5.87
N GLY A 272 13.33 0.09 -6.25
CA GLY A 272 12.81 -1.28 -6.31
C GLY A 272 12.67 -1.94 -4.95
N PHE A 273 12.21 -1.20 -3.92
CA PHE A 273 11.93 -1.80 -2.61
C PHE A 273 10.64 -2.65 -2.60
N GLY A 274 9.69 -2.35 -3.47
CA GLY A 274 8.42 -3.10 -3.60
C GLY A 274 7.73 -3.33 -2.26
N MET A 275 7.28 -4.57 -2.04
CA MET A 275 6.74 -5.07 -0.77
C MET A 275 7.79 -5.78 0.11
N LYS A 276 9.10 -5.59 -0.15
CA LYS A 276 10.16 -6.31 0.56
C LYS A 276 10.40 -5.74 1.96
N GLU A 277 10.75 -6.62 2.88
CA GLU A 277 11.38 -6.25 4.15
C GLU A 277 12.85 -5.88 3.89
N ILE A 278 13.19 -4.61 4.04
CA ILE A 278 14.52 -4.07 3.72
C ILE A 278 15.20 -3.40 4.93
N GLY A 279 14.51 -3.35 6.09
CA GLY A 279 15.06 -2.77 7.31
C GLY A 279 15.17 -1.24 7.27
N GLU A 280 14.42 -0.59 6.39
CA GLU A 280 14.38 0.86 6.22
C GLU A 280 12.93 1.36 6.27
N GLU A 281 12.72 2.59 6.77
CA GLU A 281 11.39 3.17 6.97
C GLU A 281 10.51 3.18 5.71
N VAL A 282 11.12 3.27 4.53
CA VAL A 282 10.38 3.30 3.25
C VAL A 282 9.55 2.03 3.02
N GLN A 283 9.89 0.91 3.65
CA GLN A 283 9.09 -0.33 3.59
C GLN A 283 7.67 -0.14 4.17
N ASN A 284 7.47 0.88 5.02
CA ASN A 284 6.18 1.19 5.66
C ASN A 284 5.23 2.00 4.76
N TRP A 285 5.60 2.26 3.50
CA TRP A 285 4.75 2.96 2.53
C TRP A 285 3.32 2.39 2.37
N PRO A 286 3.03 1.08 2.50
CA PRO A 286 1.68 0.56 2.35
C PRO A 286 0.73 1.10 3.43
N THR A 287 1.24 1.38 4.63
CA THR A 287 0.47 2.02 5.71
C THR A 287 0.07 3.44 5.33
N LEU A 288 1.00 4.22 4.77
CA LEU A 288 0.74 5.59 4.33
C LEU A 288 -0.27 5.63 3.18
N ALA A 289 -0.09 4.77 2.17
CA ALA A 289 -1.02 4.65 1.05
C ALA A 289 -2.43 4.24 1.52
N GLY A 290 -2.54 3.26 2.42
CA GLY A 290 -3.84 2.85 2.98
C GLY A 290 -4.54 3.97 3.76
N ASN A 291 -3.78 4.76 4.53
CA ASN A 291 -4.32 5.92 5.24
C ASN A 291 -4.79 7.02 4.30
N TRP A 292 -4.03 7.29 3.25
CA TRP A 292 -4.43 8.20 2.19
C TRP A 292 -5.71 7.72 1.49
N MET A 293 -5.79 6.44 1.11
CA MET A 293 -7.00 5.87 0.49
C MET A 293 -8.23 6.03 1.39
N ARG A 294 -8.09 5.82 2.70
CA ARG A 294 -9.17 6.04 3.68
C ARG A 294 -9.58 7.51 3.76
N THR A 295 -8.61 8.41 3.87
CA THR A 295 -8.82 9.86 3.95
C THR A 295 -9.54 10.40 2.71
N MET A 296 -9.17 9.89 1.53
CA MET A 296 -9.81 10.24 0.26
C MET A 296 -11.17 9.54 0.04
N GLY A 297 -11.59 8.67 0.95
CA GLY A 297 -12.88 7.97 0.90
C GLY A 297 -12.94 6.79 -0.07
N PHE A 298 -11.79 6.33 -0.59
CA PHE A 298 -11.75 5.20 -1.52
C PHE A 298 -12.07 3.86 -0.86
N LEU A 299 -11.89 3.73 0.46
CA LEU A 299 -12.21 2.50 1.21
C LEU A 299 -13.68 2.41 1.69
N GLY A 300 -14.56 3.30 1.19
CA GLY A 300 -16.01 3.27 1.48
C GLY A 300 -16.42 3.70 2.89
N GLU A 301 -17.73 3.79 3.14
CA GLU A 301 -18.28 4.28 4.42
C GLU A 301 -18.14 3.29 5.58
N ALA A 302 -18.01 2.00 5.30
CA ALA A 302 -17.64 1.01 6.32
C ALA A 302 -16.26 1.35 6.95
N ALA A 303 -15.34 1.90 6.15
CA ALA A 303 -14.07 2.46 6.63
C ALA A 303 -14.17 3.91 7.13
N LYS A 304 -15.32 4.59 6.98
CA LYS A 304 -15.62 5.85 7.67
C LYS A 304 -16.14 5.64 9.10
N ASN A 305 -16.81 4.50 9.35
CA ASN A 305 -17.29 4.11 10.68
C ASN A 305 -16.25 3.35 11.50
N GLU A 306 -15.25 2.75 10.84
CA GLU A 306 -13.90 2.80 11.37
C GLU A 306 -13.33 4.20 11.10
N THR A 307 -13.86 5.21 11.79
CA THR A 307 -12.92 6.03 12.53
C THR A 307 -12.10 5.06 13.38
N ALA A 308 -11.06 4.48 12.79
CA ALA A 308 -9.75 4.82 13.27
C ALA A 308 -9.72 6.35 13.30
N GLN A 309 -10.30 6.91 14.38
CA GLN A 309 -9.50 7.73 15.23
C GLN A 309 -8.08 7.22 15.05
N VAL A 310 -7.23 8.02 14.42
CA VAL A 310 -5.86 8.06 14.86
C VAL A 310 -5.95 8.52 16.32
N THR A 311 -6.38 7.61 17.19
CA THR A 311 -5.92 7.44 18.57
C THR A 311 -4.93 6.28 18.45
N GLY A 312 -3.75 6.52 17.91
CA GLY A 312 -3.16 7.82 17.85
C GLY A 312 -1.71 7.79 17.47
N HIS A 313 -0.93 8.19 18.45
CA HIS A 313 0.38 8.76 18.26
C HIS A 313 1.29 7.75 17.55
N PRO A 314 2.07 8.13 16.53
CA PRO A 314 2.94 7.19 15.84
C PRO A 314 3.94 6.57 16.83
N PRO A 315 4.23 5.27 16.71
CA PRO A 315 5.18 4.63 17.59
C PRO A 315 6.58 5.20 17.35
N VAL A 316 7.26 5.60 18.42
CA VAL A 316 8.63 6.13 18.39
C VAL A 316 9.66 5.12 18.89
N GLY A 317 9.21 3.97 19.40
CA GLY A 317 10.09 2.89 19.82
C GLY A 317 9.35 1.74 20.48
N VAL A 318 10.01 0.60 20.62
CA VAL A 318 9.50 -0.58 21.34
C VAL A 318 10.48 -0.96 22.44
N VAL A 319 9.97 -1.16 23.65
CA VAL A 319 10.72 -1.63 24.81
C VAL A 319 10.18 -3.00 25.21
N LYS A 320 11.07 -3.96 25.42
CA LYS A 320 10.72 -5.27 25.97
C LYS A 320 11.02 -5.28 27.46
N ALA A 321 9.99 -5.53 28.26
CA ALA A 321 10.07 -5.82 29.69
C ALA A 321 9.86 -7.32 29.90
N ALA A 322 10.12 -7.82 31.11
CA ALA A 322 10.15 -9.25 31.42
C ALA A 322 8.92 -10.03 30.90
N ASN A 323 7.73 -9.45 31.00
CA ASN A 323 6.47 -10.06 30.56
C ASN A 323 5.65 -9.19 29.59
N TYR A 324 6.24 -8.10 29.07
CA TYR A 324 5.49 -7.13 28.27
C TYR A 324 6.29 -6.61 27.07
N GLU A 325 5.59 -6.37 25.97
CA GLU A 325 6.07 -5.56 24.85
C GLU A 325 5.38 -4.20 24.91
N ILE A 326 6.16 -3.13 25.04
CA ILE A 326 5.65 -1.77 25.19
C ILE A 326 6.02 -0.98 23.96
N THR A 327 5.01 -0.49 23.25
CA THR A 327 5.19 0.49 22.18
C THR A 327 5.06 1.88 22.76
N LEU A 328 6.09 2.70 22.55
CA LEU A 328 6.12 4.10 22.94
C LEU A 328 5.57 4.96 21.82
N HIS A 329 4.76 5.96 22.15
CA HIS A 329 4.20 6.91 21.20
C HIS A 329 4.40 8.35 21.71
N THR A 330 4.38 9.36 20.83
CA THR A 330 4.55 10.78 21.22
C THR A 330 3.29 11.60 21.02
N SER A 331 2.82 12.27 22.07
CA SER A 331 1.70 13.23 22.05
C SER A 331 2.12 14.65 22.36
N GLN A 332 1.21 15.61 22.17
CA GLN A 332 1.42 17.00 22.60
C GLN A 332 1.66 17.13 24.11
N ASP A 333 1.14 16.18 24.90
CA ASP A 333 1.24 16.15 26.37
C ASP A 333 2.35 15.21 26.89
N GLY A 334 3.16 14.63 25.99
CA GLY A 334 4.27 13.75 26.33
C GLY A 334 4.12 12.31 25.81
N LEU A 335 4.87 11.37 26.40
CA LEU A 335 4.88 9.96 25.98
C LEU A 335 3.58 9.24 26.34
N LEU A 336 3.14 8.39 25.41
CA LEU A 336 2.08 7.40 25.63
C LEU A 336 2.61 5.98 25.45
N TYR A 337 1.95 5.03 26.09
CA TYR A 337 2.37 3.63 26.18
C TYR A 337 1.26 2.71 25.69
N SER A 338 1.55 1.86 24.72
CA SER A 338 0.69 0.71 24.37
C SER A 338 1.39 -0.58 24.82
N ILE A 339 0.68 -1.45 25.52
CA ILE A 339 1.25 -2.60 26.22
C ILE A 339 0.61 -3.87 25.68
N LYS A 340 1.47 -4.82 25.32
CA LYS A 340 1.09 -6.22 25.09
C LYS A 340 1.64 -7.11 26.19
N ASP A 341 0.88 -8.13 26.58
CA ASP A 341 1.36 -9.19 27.46
C ASP A 341 2.32 -10.15 26.74
N ALA A 342 2.88 -11.11 27.48
CA ALA A 342 3.80 -12.12 26.95
C ALA A 342 3.19 -13.04 25.87
N ASN A 343 1.87 -13.09 25.77
CA ASN A 343 1.14 -13.85 24.74
C ASN A 343 0.81 -12.99 23.51
N GLY A 344 1.18 -11.70 23.52
CA GLY A 344 0.92 -10.75 22.44
C GLY A 344 -0.45 -10.09 22.49
N ASN A 345 -1.25 -10.29 23.55
CA ASN A 345 -2.54 -9.64 23.69
C ASN A 345 -2.34 -8.17 24.07
N VAL A 346 -3.04 -7.26 23.39
CA VAL A 346 -3.04 -5.84 23.74
C VAL A 346 -3.86 -5.64 25.01
N ILE A 347 -3.22 -5.18 26.08
CA ILE A 347 -3.84 -4.97 27.40
C ILE A 347 -3.99 -3.49 27.76
N ALA A 348 -3.26 -2.61 27.08
CA ALA A 348 -3.44 -1.16 27.16
C ALA A 348 -3.03 -0.51 25.84
N LYS A 349 -3.68 0.60 25.47
CA LYS A 349 -3.37 1.37 24.26
C LYS A 349 -3.25 2.85 24.60
N GLU A 350 -2.11 3.43 24.28
CA GLU A 350 -1.84 4.87 24.39
C GLU A 350 -2.18 5.50 25.76
N ILE A 351 -1.88 4.79 26.84
CA ILE A 351 -2.08 5.33 28.19
C ILE A 351 -0.95 6.32 28.53
N ASN A 352 -1.25 7.34 29.33
CA ASN A 352 -0.23 8.27 29.82
C ASN A 352 0.55 7.67 31.01
N ARG A 353 1.62 8.34 31.43
CA ARG A 353 2.48 7.87 32.54
C ARG A 353 1.76 7.73 33.88
N ALA A 354 0.75 8.56 34.16
CA ALA A 354 0.00 8.49 35.41
C ALA A 354 -0.88 7.23 35.46
N THR A 355 -1.57 6.93 34.35
CA THR A 355 -2.35 5.69 34.20
C THR A 355 -1.45 4.45 34.23
N LEU A 356 -0.29 4.49 33.55
CA LEU A 356 0.72 3.42 33.62
C LEU A 356 1.15 3.14 35.07
N ALA A 357 1.42 4.18 35.86
CA ALA A 357 1.85 4.02 37.25
C ALA A 357 0.74 3.48 38.17
N ALA A 358 -0.53 3.79 37.87
CA ALA A 358 -1.68 3.36 38.66
C ALA A 358 -2.12 1.92 38.33
N GLU A 359 -2.17 1.57 37.05
CA GLU A 359 -2.72 0.30 36.57
C GLU A 359 -1.64 -0.78 36.39
N PHE A 360 -0.38 -0.37 36.16
CA PHE A 360 0.75 -1.28 35.95
C PHE A 360 1.96 -0.91 36.83
N PRO A 361 1.81 -0.89 38.17
CA PRO A 361 2.83 -0.37 39.09
C PRO A 361 4.17 -1.12 39.00
N GLU A 362 4.16 -2.45 38.83
CA GLU A 362 5.36 -3.28 38.66
C GLU A 362 6.10 -2.95 37.36
N LEU A 363 5.37 -2.83 36.26
CA LEU A 363 5.92 -2.45 34.96
C LEU A 363 6.47 -1.02 34.98
N ASN A 364 5.77 -0.09 35.62
CA ASN A 364 6.26 1.28 35.81
C ASN A 364 7.55 1.32 36.65
N GLN A 365 7.70 0.43 37.64
CA GLN A 365 8.94 0.30 38.41
C GLN A 365 10.08 -0.30 37.56
N GLU A 366 9.80 -1.31 36.75
CA GLU A 366 10.76 -1.92 35.82
C GLU A 366 11.24 -0.90 34.78
N LEU A 367 10.32 -0.15 34.17
CA LEU A 367 10.64 0.92 33.22
C LEU A 367 11.48 2.03 33.87
N ARG A 368 11.19 2.41 35.12
CA ARG A 368 12.04 3.33 35.88
C ARG A 368 13.45 2.76 36.11
N GLY A 369 13.58 1.46 36.39
CA GLY A 369 14.88 0.79 36.52
C GLY A 369 15.67 0.77 35.21
N LEU A 370 15.00 0.45 34.10
CA LEU A 370 15.57 0.49 32.74
C LEU A 370 16.03 1.91 32.35
N TRP A 371 15.32 2.95 32.81
CA TRP A 371 15.65 4.34 32.49
C TRP A 371 16.63 4.99 33.48
N ALA A 372 16.68 4.56 34.74
CA ALA A 372 17.63 5.06 35.75
C ALA A 372 19.09 4.66 35.45
N GLY A 373 19.31 3.63 34.63
CA GLY A 373 20.64 3.28 34.13
C GLY A 373 21.16 4.20 33.01
N ASN A 374 20.40 5.22 32.58
CA ASN A 374 20.66 5.98 31.37
C ASN A 374 20.40 7.49 31.50
N GLU A 375 20.77 8.10 32.64
CA GLU A 375 20.71 9.56 32.84
C GLU A 375 21.57 10.36 31.83
N SER A 376 22.42 9.70 31.04
CA SER A 376 23.15 10.29 29.90
C SER A 376 22.44 10.19 28.55
N GLY A 377 21.41 9.34 28.39
CA GLY A 377 20.79 9.02 27.10
C GLY A 377 19.66 9.94 26.64
N TRP A 378 19.19 10.87 27.48
CA TRP A 378 18.10 11.79 27.15
C TRP A 378 18.57 13.18 26.67
N LYS A 379 19.88 13.48 26.70
CA LYS A 379 20.40 14.77 26.21
C LYS A 379 20.43 14.91 24.70
N ASP A 380 20.26 13.82 23.94
CA ASP A 380 20.38 13.83 22.48
C ASP A 380 19.03 13.68 21.72
N PHE A 381 17.89 13.74 22.41
CA PHE A 381 16.61 13.99 21.75
C PHE A 381 16.38 15.50 21.64
N PRO A 382 16.17 16.07 20.43
CA PRO A 382 16.03 17.50 20.25
C PRO A 382 14.60 17.93 20.63
N ILE A 383 14.30 17.90 21.92
CA ILE A 383 13.33 18.82 22.50
C ILE A 383 14.20 19.93 23.08
N SER A 384 14.30 21.05 22.36
CA SER A 384 15.01 22.23 22.85
C SER A 384 14.54 22.54 24.28
N LYS A 385 15.46 22.87 25.17
CA LYS A 385 15.16 23.30 26.55
C LYS A 385 14.11 24.43 26.61
N GLU A 386 13.99 25.21 25.53
CA GLU A 386 12.96 26.23 25.31
C GLU A 386 11.53 25.68 25.19
N ALA A 387 11.34 24.45 24.70
CA ALA A 387 10.05 23.77 24.64
C ALA A 387 9.63 23.24 26.02
N GLU A 388 10.59 22.84 26.86
CA GLU A 388 10.36 22.44 28.25
C GLU A 388 10.00 23.66 29.13
N ASP A 389 10.73 24.77 28.97
CA ASP A 389 10.49 26.01 29.73
C ASP A 389 9.18 26.72 29.31
N SER A 390 8.76 26.61 28.04
CA SER A 390 7.47 27.13 27.56
C SER A 390 6.27 26.33 28.11
N ALA A 391 6.42 25.02 28.32
CA ALA A 391 5.37 24.16 28.88
C ALA A 391 5.22 24.39 30.39
N ILE A 392 6.32 24.57 31.12
CA ILE A 392 6.31 24.83 32.57
C ILE A 392 5.90 26.28 32.88
N GLY A 393 6.28 27.25 32.04
CA GLY A 393 5.97 28.67 32.22
C GLY A 393 4.48 29.04 32.03
N LYS A 394 3.71 28.25 31.27
CA LYS A 394 2.27 28.50 31.04
C LYS A 394 1.34 27.94 32.12
N ILE A 395 1.85 27.14 33.06
CA ILE A 395 1.04 26.57 34.16
C ILE A 395 1.10 27.45 35.44
N ARG A 396 1.94 28.49 35.50
CA ARG A 396 2.05 29.41 36.66
C ARG A 396 1.49 30.82 36.47
N ARG A 397 0.65 31.07 35.46
CA ARG A 397 -0.12 32.32 35.33
C ARG A 397 -1.61 32.09 35.01
N VAL A 398 -2.27 31.26 35.81
CA VAL A 398 -3.69 31.43 36.14
C VAL A 398 -3.89 31.00 37.60
N LYS A 399 -3.49 31.88 38.51
CA LYS A 399 -4.16 32.21 39.78
C LYS A 399 -3.44 33.38 40.42
#